data_AF-A0A1S8X0F4-F1
#
_entry.id   AF-A0A1S8X0F4-F1
#
_cell.length_a   1.000
_cell.length_b   1.000
_cell.length_c   1.000
_cell.angle_alpha   90.00
_cell.angle_beta   90.00
_cell.angle_gamma   90.00
#
_symmetry.space_group_name_H-M   'P 1'
#
loop_
_entity.id
_entity.type
_entity.pdbx_description
1 polymer ?
#
loop_
_entity_poly.entity_id
_entity_poly.type
_entity_poly.pdbx_seq_one_letter_code
_entity_poly.pdbx_strand_id
1 'polypeptide(L)'
;MDDESSCQFFAASKLTDVSFPDWYKSALFNELYYLTDGGTVWLDPVAFQGITSQQSKLIPIDFVRAFKGNASLDPLQLTGRHLDDDSDRRNQHGGADFKWQSWKYRSRVAQEMGLFAYLEGHEYRMYNTLDVHYNSSWALIKLWPKLQLALLLDCADLAIEEDQTQLYFIHQGRYGIRSTESAVPHDFGDPEGEPWRDANAYVMYPTKDWKDLNPKFVLQVWRDWKLTQDNDYLLYMLPIVNVHMVNAKTKIIYVS
;
A
#
# COMPACT_ATOMS: atom_id res chain seq x y z
N MET A 1 -18.99 -0.41 5.50
CA MET A 1 -18.98 -0.49 6.98
C MET A 1 -17.89 0.47 7.43
N ASP A 2 -18.15 1.29 8.45
CA ASP A 2 -17.06 2.05 9.07
C ASP A 2 -16.23 1.13 9.99
N ASP A 3 -14.98 1.54 10.25
CA ASP A 3 -14.02 0.71 10.97
C ASP A 3 -14.45 0.45 12.43
N GLU A 4 -15.09 1.43 13.07
CA GLU A 4 -15.56 1.29 14.45
C GLU A 4 -16.63 0.20 14.58
N SER A 5 -17.62 0.19 13.69
CA SER A 5 -18.67 -0.85 13.69
C SER A 5 -18.09 -2.23 13.37
N SER A 6 -17.08 -2.30 12.48
CA SER A 6 -16.40 -3.56 12.14
C SER A 6 -15.69 -4.17 13.36
N CYS A 7 -14.93 -3.37 14.12
CA CYS A 7 -14.25 -3.80 15.33
C CYS A 7 -15.23 -4.37 16.38
N GLN A 8 -16.28 -3.60 16.69
CA GLN A 8 -17.25 -3.97 17.73
C GLN A 8 -17.99 -5.26 17.35
N PHE A 9 -18.43 -5.37 16.09
CA PHE A 9 -19.09 -6.56 15.59
C PHE A 9 -18.19 -7.80 15.64
N PHE A 10 -16.93 -7.67 15.20
CA PHE A 10 -15.98 -8.78 15.23
C PHE A 10 -15.76 -9.28 16.66
N ALA A 11 -15.45 -8.38 17.59
CA ALA A 11 -15.20 -8.75 18.98
C ALA A 11 -16.42 -9.45 19.61
N ALA A 12 -17.61 -8.88 19.46
CA ALA A 12 -18.85 -9.46 19.98
C ALA A 12 -19.13 -10.86 19.40
N SER A 13 -18.90 -11.05 18.09
CA SER A 13 -19.13 -12.34 17.42
C SER A 13 -18.23 -13.46 17.91
N LYS A 14 -16.98 -13.15 18.30
CA LYS A 14 -15.99 -14.16 18.72
C LYS A 14 -16.04 -14.47 20.21
N LEU A 15 -16.30 -13.46 21.04
CA LEU A 15 -16.36 -13.65 22.49
C LEU A 15 -17.55 -14.51 22.91
N THR A 16 -18.70 -14.33 22.24
CA THR A 16 -19.95 -15.04 22.55
C THR A 16 -20.02 -16.47 22.00
N ASP A 17 -19.13 -16.84 21.07
CA ASP A 17 -19.09 -18.17 20.47
C ASP A 17 -18.41 -19.17 21.41
N VAL A 18 -19.18 -20.11 21.94
CA VAL A 18 -18.75 -21.15 22.89
C VAL A 18 -17.93 -22.27 22.23
N SER A 19 -17.88 -22.33 20.89
CA SER A 19 -17.10 -23.34 20.17
C SER A 19 -15.59 -23.05 20.19
N PHE A 20 -15.20 -21.79 20.43
CA PHE A 20 -13.80 -21.40 20.54
C PHE A 20 -13.28 -21.56 21.97
N PRO A 21 -12.14 -22.25 22.17
CA PRO A 21 -11.46 -22.31 23.47
C PRO A 21 -11.01 -20.93 23.97
N ASP A 22 -11.01 -20.74 25.29
CA ASP A 22 -10.63 -19.45 25.90
C ASP A 22 -9.20 -19.02 25.56
N TRP A 23 -8.26 -19.97 25.45
CA TRP A 23 -6.87 -19.66 25.06
C TRP A 23 -6.80 -19.08 23.65
N TYR A 24 -7.66 -19.53 22.73
CA TYR A 24 -7.69 -19.06 21.36
C TYR A 24 -8.25 -17.64 21.30
N LYS A 25 -9.34 -17.37 22.04
CA LYS A 25 -9.89 -16.02 22.18
C LYS A 25 -8.84 -15.07 22.76
N SER A 26 -8.17 -15.51 23.83
CA SER A 26 -7.09 -14.74 24.47
C SER A 26 -5.99 -14.38 23.48
N ALA A 27 -5.43 -15.37 22.75
CA ALA A 27 -4.40 -15.11 21.73
C ALA A 27 -4.93 -14.19 20.62
N LEU A 28 -6.13 -14.46 20.08
CA LEU A 28 -6.71 -13.69 18.98
C LEU A 28 -6.83 -12.19 19.29
N PHE A 29 -7.18 -11.83 20.52
CA PHE A 29 -7.29 -10.43 20.93
C PHE A 29 -5.98 -9.85 21.44
N ASN A 30 -5.21 -10.60 22.21
CA ASN A 30 -3.99 -10.07 22.81
C ASN A 30 -2.93 -9.79 21.76
N GLU A 31 -2.79 -10.60 20.70
CA GLU A 31 -1.82 -10.35 19.62
C GLU A 31 -2.11 -9.05 18.84
N LEU A 32 -3.31 -8.48 18.93
CA LEU A 32 -3.63 -7.19 18.32
C LEU A 32 -2.88 -6.02 18.95
N TYR A 33 -2.27 -6.19 20.13
CA TYR A 33 -1.43 -5.16 20.77
C TYR A 33 -0.34 -4.65 19.82
N TYR A 34 0.13 -5.50 18.91
CA TYR A 34 1.20 -5.13 17.99
C TYR A 34 0.80 -4.01 17.02
N LEU A 35 -0.50 -3.82 16.74
CA LEU A 35 -0.97 -2.69 15.92
C LEU A 35 -0.80 -1.33 16.62
N THR A 36 -0.60 -1.30 17.94
CA THR A 36 -0.25 -0.07 18.67
C THR A 36 1.23 -0.04 19.03
N ASP A 37 1.78 -1.17 19.47
CA ASP A 37 3.13 -1.23 20.06
C ASP A 37 4.22 -1.51 19.02
N GLY A 38 3.86 -1.97 17.82
CA GLY A 38 4.76 -2.30 16.71
C GLY A 38 5.35 -1.09 16.00
N GLY A 39 5.57 0.02 16.71
CA GLY A 39 6.09 1.27 16.15
C GLY A 39 5.13 1.94 15.17
N THR A 40 3.83 1.83 15.40
CA THR A 40 2.81 2.35 14.50
C THR A 40 2.88 3.86 14.36
N VAL A 41 2.85 4.31 13.11
CA VAL A 41 2.74 5.71 12.72
C VAL A 41 1.48 5.91 11.89
N TRP A 42 0.75 6.95 12.23
CA TRP A 42 -0.41 7.38 11.47
C TRP A 42 -0.34 8.88 11.29
N LEU A 43 0.03 9.30 10.08
CA LEU A 43 0.21 10.70 9.75
C LEU A 43 -1.05 11.22 9.09
N ASP A 44 -1.60 12.28 9.67
CA ASP A 44 -2.69 13.02 9.05
C ASP A 44 -2.28 13.49 7.64
N PRO A 45 -3.25 13.61 6.73
CA PRO A 45 -3.03 14.18 5.42
C PRO A 45 -2.46 15.59 5.62
N VAL A 46 -1.18 15.71 5.25
CA VAL A 46 -0.21 16.70 5.70
C VAL A 46 -0.80 18.12 5.78
N ALA A 47 -0.70 18.75 6.96
CA ALA A 47 -0.70 20.21 7.09
C ALA A 47 0.74 20.68 7.33
N PHE A 48 1.44 21.13 6.29
CA PHE A 48 2.82 21.61 6.40
C PHE A 48 2.90 23.08 6.01
N GLN A 49 3.50 23.91 6.87
CA GLN A 49 3.67 25.36 6.66
C GLN A 49 2.38 26.13 6.33
N GLY A 50 1.24 25.73 6.89
CA GLY A 50 -0.05 26.41 6.67
C GLY A 50 -0.79 26.00 5.39
N ILE A 51 -0.24 25.06 4.60
CA ILE A 51 -0.96 24.37 3.53
C ILE A 51 -1.70 23.22 4.18
N THR A 52 -3.03 23.26 4.22
CA THR A 52 -3.84 22.10 4.63
C THR A 52 -3.95 21.10 3.48
N SER A 53 -4.17 19.82 3.77
CA SER A 53 -4.44 18.78 2.75
C SER A 53 -5.62 19.12 1.82
N GLN A 54 -6.55 19.97 2.28
CA GLN A 54 -7.64 20.51 1.48
C GLN A 54 -7.20 21.57 0.45
N GLN A 55 -6.01 22.17 0.62
CA GLN A 55 -5.42 23.16 -0.29
C GLN A 55 -4.36 22.55 -1.22
N SER A 56 -3.80 21.40 -0.85
CA SER A 56 -2.91 20.60 -1.71
C SER A 56 -3.72 19.87 -2.78
N LYS A 57 -3.34 20.01 -4.06
CA LYS A 57 -3.82 19.11 -5.13
C LYS A 57 -3.24 17.70 -5.01
N LEU A 58 -2.16 17.52 -4.27
CA LEU A 58 -1.44 16.25 -4.13
C LEU A 58 -2.00 15.44 -2.95
N ILE A 59 -2.12 14.14 -3.17
CA ILE A 59 -2.40 13.18 -2.10
C ILE A 59 -1.16 13.02 -1.19
N PRO A 60 -1.29 12.56 0.07
CA PRO A 60 -0.17 12.49 1.01
C PRO A 60 1.05 11.74 0.50
N ILE A 61 0.87 10.59 -0.18
CA ILE A 61 1.98 9.82 -0.73
C ILE A 61 2.72 10.58 -1.86
N ASP A 62 1.98 11.25 -2.74
CA ASP A 62 2.57 12.07 -3.80
C ASP A 62 3.33 13.25 -3.21
N PHE A 63 2.84 13.84 -2.12
CA PHE A 63 3.52 14.95 -1.45
C PHE A 63 4.90 14.53 -0.92
N VAL A 64 4.99 13.40 -0.20
CA VAL A 64 6.28 12.93 0.33
C VAL A 64 7.22 12.46 -0.77
N ARG A 65 6.67 11.94 -1.89
CA ARG A 65 7.47 11.51 -3.04
C ARG A 65 7.90 12.65 -3.96
N ALA A 66 7.15 13.74 -4.05
CA ALA A 66 7.43 14.88 -4.94
C ALA A 66 8.80 15.53 -4.68
N PHE A 67 9.35 15.41 -3.46
CA PHE A 67 10.66 15.93 -3.12
C PHE A 67 11.83 15.05 -3.59
N LYS A 68 11.54 13.90 -4.22
CA LYS A 68 12.54 12.97 -4.74
C LYS A 68 12.76 13.19 -6.23
N GLY A 69 13.86 13.85 -6.60
CA GLY A 69 14.15 14.24 -7.99
C GLY A 69 14.41 13.08 -8.97
N ASN A 70 14.62 11.85 -8.49
CA ASN A 70 14.92 10.66 -9.30
C ASN A 70 13.76 9.64 -9.33
N ALA A 71 12.57 10.06 -8.91
CA ALA A 71 11.36 9.26 -8.84
C ALA A 71 10.41 9.63 -9.98
N SER A 72 9.84 8.62 -10.65
CA SER A 72 8.77 8.78 -11.65
C SER A 72 7.53 8.04 -11.16
N LEU A 73 6.51 8.77 -10.68
CA LEU A 73 5.38 8.21 -9.91
C LEU A 73 4.47 7.26 -10.71
N ASP A 74 4.29 7.46 -12.01
CA ASP A 74 3.45 6.60 -12.86
C ASP A 74 3.95 6.64 -14.32
N PRO A 75 5.14 6.06 -14.59
CA PRO A 75 5.79 6.10 -15.90
C PRO A 75 4.93 5.41 -16.99
N LEU A 76 4.13 4.42 -16.60
CA LEU A 76 3.24 3.67 -17.48
C LEU A 76 1.84 4.29 -17.62
N GLN A 77 1.58 5.41 -16.93
CA GLN A 77 0.30 6.13 -16.93
C GLN A 77 -0.89 5.20 -16.65
N LEU A 78 -0.74 4.29 -15.68
CA LEU A 78 -1.77 3.31 -15.32
C LEU A 78 -2.93 3.95 -14.58
N THR A 79 -2.69 5.06 -13.90
CA THR A 79 -3.65 5.77 -13.05
C THR A 79 -4.16 7.06 -13.71
N GLY A 80 -5.19 7.65 -13.11
CA GLY A 80 -5.66 8.99 -13.48
C GLY A 80 -4.87 10.13 -12.84
N ARG A 81 -3.72 9.87 -12.20
CA ARG A 81 -2.99 10.89 -11.40
C ARG A 81 -2.51 12.11 -12.19
N HIS A 82 -2.32 11.95 -13.50
CA HIS A 82 -1.89 13.01 -14.41
C HIS A 82 -3.05 13.75 -15.09
N LEU A 83 -4.30 13.38 -14.81
CA LEU A 83 -5.47 14.00 -15.43
C LEU A 83 -5.82 15.30 -14.68
N ASP A 84 -5.80 16.42 -15.38
CA ASP A 84 -6.20 17.73 -14.83
C ASP A 84 -7.72 17.81 -14.61
N ASP A 85 -8.14 18.56 -13.58
CA ASP A 85 -9.55 18.73 -13.22
C ASP A 85 -10.39 19.51 -14.26
N ASP A 86 -9.76 20.28 -15.15
CA ASP A 86 -10.44 21.28 -16.00
C ASP A 86 -10.33 21.03 -17.53
N SER A 87 -9.29 20.33 -17.99
CA SER A 87 -8.97 20.24 -19.43
C SER A 87 -9.61 19.05 -20.16
N ASP A 88 -10.00 17.98 -19.45
CA ASP A 88 -10.38 16.72 -20.10
C ASP A 88 -11.89 16.44 -20.23
N ARG A 89 -12.73 17.32 -19.68
CA ARG A 89 -14.20 17.19 -19.72
C ARG A 89 -14.81 17.33 -21.13
N ARG A 90 -14.06 17.85 -22.10
CA ARG A 90 -14.63 18.26 -23.40
C ARG A 90 -14.32 17.34 -24.58
N ASN A 91 -13.44 16.34 -24.47
CA ASN A 91 -12.97 15.62 -25.68
C ASN A 91 -12.66 14.12 -25.57
N GLN A 92 -12.97 13.40 -24.48
CA GLN A 92 -12.53 12.00 -24.37
C GLN A 92 -13.67 10.98 -24.19
N HIS A 93 -13.70 9.99 -25.10
CA HIS A 93 -14.58 8.81 -25.05
C HIS A 93 -14.11 7.81 -23.97
N GLY A 94 -15.00 7.44 -23.04
CA GLY A 94 -15.01 6.18 -22.26
C GLY A 94 -13.86 5.89 -21.28
N GLY A 95 -12.61 5.86 -21.74
CA GLY A 95 -11.45 5.38 -20.96
C GLY A 95 -10.82 6.42 -20.02
N ALA A 96 -10.81 7.69 -20.41
CA ALA A 96 -10.30 8.78 -19.56
C ALA A 96 -11.24 9.09 -18.39
N ASP A 97 -12.55 8.94 -18.60
CA ASP A 97 -13.58 9.11 -17.57
C ASP A 97 -13.38 8.12 -16.42
N PHE A 98 -13.15 6.85 -16.75
CA PHE A 98 -12.88 5.79 -15.76
C PHE A 98 -11.62 6.06 -14.91
N LYS A 99 -10.47 6.40 -15.55
CA LYS A 99 -9.22 6.68 -14.82
C LYS A 99 -9.36 7.89 -13.91
N TRP A 100 -10.08 8.92 -14.35
CA TRP A 100 -10.36 10.10 -13.55
C TRP A 100 -11.24 9.75 -12.34
N GLN A 101 -12.30 8.97 -12.53
CA GLN A 101 -13.21 8.55 -11.45
C GLN A 101 -12.48 7.72 -10.39
N SER A 102 -11.68 6.72 -10.83
CA SER A 102 -10.91 5.87 -9.91
C SER A 102 -9.82 6.66 -9.18
N TRP A 103 -9.19 7.65 -9.84
CA TRP A 103 -8.26 8.58 -9.19
C TRP A 103 -8.93 9.47 -8.13
N LYS A 104 -10.14 9.98 -8.41
CA LYS A 104 -10.91 10.75 -7.41
C LYS A 104 -11.26 9.90 -6.19
N TYR A 105 -11.61 8.63 -6.38
CA TYR A 105 -11.79 7.70 -5.27
C TYR A 105 -10.50 7.55 -4.45
N ARG A 106 -9.39 7.19 -5.11
CA ARG A 106 -8.06 7.04 -4.47
C ARG A 106 -7.67 8.28 -3.67
N SER A 107 -7.86 9.46 -4.26
CA SER A 107 -7.54 10.75 -3.64
C SER A 107 -8.35 11.01 -2.39
N ARG A 108 -9.65 10.69 -2.40
CA ARG A 108 -10.52 10.83 -1.24
C ARG A 108 -10.09 9.92 -0.10
N VAL A 109 -9.78 8.65 -0.40
CA VAL A 109 -9.28 7.70 0.62
C VAL A 109 -7.96 8.19 1.21
N ALA A 110 -7.04 8.70 0.38
CA ALA A 110 -5.77 9.25 0.85
C ALA A 110 -5.97 10.47 1.78
N GLN A 111 -6.91 11.36 1.43
CA GLN A 111 -7.24 12.55 2.21
C GLN A 111 -8.07 12.25 3.45
N GLU A 112 -8.75 11.10 3.52
CA GLU A 112 -9.48 10.68 4.71
C GLU A 112 -8.56 9.93 5.68
N MET A 113 -7.71 9.05 5.15
CA MET A 113 -6.94 8.09 5.95
C MET A 113 -5.49 8.53 6.19
N GLY A 114 -4.95 9.51 5.46
CA GLY A 114 -3.55 9.90 5.61
C GLY A 114 -2.58 8.78 5.22
N LEU A 115 -1.41 8.75 5.86
CA LEU A 115 -0.40 7.70 5.68
C LEU A 115 -0.30 6.84 6.95
N PHE A 116 -0.48 5.53 6.80
CA PHE A 116 -0.46 4.58 7.91
C PHE A 116 0.63 3.53 7.72
N ALA A 117 1.42 3.28 8.76
CA ALA A 117 2.37 2.18 8.77
C ALA A 117 2.66 1.64 10.16
N TYR A 118 3.09 0.38 10.21
CA TYR A 118 3.64 -0.26 11.40
C TYR A 118 4.84 -1.12 11.01
N LEU A 119 5.74 -1.40 11.96
CA LEU A 119 6.99 -2.11 11.69
C LEU A 119 6.78 -3.61 11.54
N GLU A 120 7.56 -4.24 10.68
CA GLU A 120 7.71 -5.69 10.64
C GLU A 120 8.16 -6.27 12.00
N GLY A 121 9.12 -5.60 12.64
CA GLY A 121 9.65 -5.96 13.95
C GLY A 121 10.50 -4.83 14.54
N HIS A 122 10.85 -4.94 15.82
CA HIS A 122 11.78 -3.99 16.44
C HIS A 122 13.23 -4.18 15.98
N GLU A 123 13.59 -5.38 15.54
CA GLU A 123 14.91 -5.70 14.96
C GLU A 123 14.94 -5.47 13.45
N TYR A 124 13.79 -5.71 12.80
CA TYR A 124 13.56 -5.53 11.37
C TYR A 124 12.72 -4.27 11.15
N ARG A 125 13.38 -3.11 11.19
CA ARG A 125 12.74 -1.78 11.23
C ARG A 125 12.26 -1.32 9.86
N MET A 126 11.37 -2.09 9.26
CA MET A 126 10.79 -1.80 7.95
C MET A 126 9.29 -1.63 8.09
N TYR A 127 8.78 -0.51 7.58
CA TYR A 127 7.36 -0.19 7.64
C TYR A 127 6.58 -0.99 6.60
N ASN A 128 5.46 -1.58 7.01
CA ASN A 128 4.53 -2.29 6.13
C ASN A 128 5.22 -3.30 5.19
N THR A 129 6.19 -4.08 5.71
CA THR A 129 6.84 -5.14 4.94
C THR A 129 5.79 -6.06 4.32
N LEU A 130 5.61 -6.01 3.01
CA LEU A 130 4.39 -6.48 2.36
C LEU A 130 4.25 -8.00 2.39
N ASP A 131 5.35 -8.72 2.23
CA ASP A 131 5.38 -10.17 2.25
C ASP A 131 5.03 -10.75 3.63
N VAL A 132 5.29 -9.98 4.70
CA VAL A 132 4.88 -10.25 6.09
C VAL A 132 3.46 -9.74 6.34
N HIS A 133 3.16 -8.50 5.95
CA HIS A 133 1.85 -7.85 6.05
C HIS A 133 0.75 -8.68 5.39
N TYR A 134 1.06 -9.44 4.33
CA TYR A 134 0.16 -10.43 3.73
C TYR A 134 -0.56 -11.31 4.77
N ASN A 135 0.13 -11.72 5.83
CA ASN A 135 -0.43 -12.55 6.88
C ASN A 135 -1.24 -11.73 7.90
N SER A 136 -0.67 -10.62 8.37
CA SER A 136 -1.29 -9.78 9.41
C SER A 136 -2.44 -8.91 8.89
N SER A 137 -2.53 -8.68 7.58
CA SER A 137 -3.58 -7.87 6.95
C SER A 137 -4.98 -8.47 7.11
N TRP A 138 -5.10 -9.73 7.53
CA TRP A 138 -6.37 -10.30 7.99
C TRP A 138 -6.94 -9.58 9.20
N ALA A 139 -6.10 -9.12 10.13
CA ALA A 139 -6.57 -8.34 11.28
C ALA A 139 -7.13 -6.99 10.80
N LEU A 140 -6.37 -6.27 9.97
CA LEU A 140 -6.78 -4.98 9.42
C LEU A 140 -8.05 -5.09 8.57
N ILE A 141 -8.14 -5.99 7.58
CA ILE A 141 -9.34 -6.07 6.73
C ILE A 141 -10.62 -6.47 7.51
N LYS A 142 -10.47 -7.17 8.64
CA LYS A 142 -11.61 -7.59 9.47
C LYS A 142 -12.04 -6.55 10.49
N LEU A 143 -11.10 -5.75 10.98
CA LEU A 143 -11.32 -4.79 12.07
C LEU A 143 -11.36 -3.35 11.57
N TRP A 144 -10.42 -2.96 10.71
CA TRP A 144 -10.26 -1.64 10.13
C TRP A 144 -10.16 -1.72 8.58
N PRO A 145 -11.24 -2.13 7.88
CA PRO A 145 -11.20 -2.32 6.44
C PRO A 145 -10.78 -1.06 5.67
N LYS A 146 -11.19 0.15 6.06
CA LYS A 146 -10.75 1.37 5.35
C LYS A 146 -9.25 1.57 5.47
N LEU A 147 -8.68 1.31 6.64
CA LEU A 147 -7.24 1.41 6.88
C LEU A 147 -6.45 0.39 6.05
N GLN A 148 -6.95 -0.85 5.94
CA GLN A 148 -6.37 -1.86 5.05
C GLN A 148 -6.37 -1.40 3.59
N LEU A 149 -7.51 -0.89 3.11
CA LEU A 149 -7.62 -0.40 1.73
C LEU A 149 -6.66 0.76 1.48
N ALA A 150 -6.57 1.72 2.41
CA ALA A 150 -5.64 2.85 2.31
C ALA A 150 -4.18 2.40 2.22
N LEU A 151 -3.75 1.48 3.10
CA LEU A 151 -2.39 0.92 3.07
C LEU A 151 -2.08 0.24 1.74
N LEU A 152 -3.01 -0.59 1.21
CA LEU A 152 -2.74 -1.28 -0.05
C LEU A 152 -2.80 -0.32 -1.26
N LEU A 153 -3.60 0.75 -1.19
CA LEU A 153 -3.59 1.85 -2.18
C LEU A 153 -2.24 2.57 -2.19
N ASP A 154 -1.66 2.88 -1.03
CA ASP A 154 -0.29 3.41 -0.94
C ASP A 154 0.73 2.42 -1.51
N CYS A 155 0.57 1.11 -1.23
CA CYS A 155 1.41 0.08 -1.85
C CYS A 155 1.32 0.10 -3.38
N ALA A 156 0.11 0.29 -3.92
CA ALA A 156 -0.13 0.27 -5.36
C ALA A 156 0.54 1.46 -6.05
N ASP A 157 0.47 2.65 -5.43
CA ASP A 157 1.19 3.85 -5.90
C ASP A 157 2.72 3.63 -5.90
N LEU A 158 3.27 3.03 -4.85
CA LEU A 158 4.70 2.71 -4.80
C LEU A 158 5.10 1.61 -5.81
N ALA A 159 4.20 0.69 -6.12
CA ALA A 159 4.49 -0.46 -6.99
C ALA A 159 4.55 -0.10 -8.48
N ILE A 160 3.87 0.98 -8.90
CA ILE A 160 3.92 1.47 -10.28
C ILE A 160 5.06 2.46 -10.51
N GLU A 161 5.64 2.99 -9.44
CA GLU A 161 6.71 3.98 -9.51
C GLU A 161 8.07 3.38 -9.89
N GLU A 162 8.89 4.17 -10.59
CA GLU A 162 10.31 3.90 -10.79
C GLU A 162 11.17 4.85 -9.94
N ASP A 163 12.17 4.31 -9.24
CA ASP A 163 13.10 5.07 -8.40
C ASP A 163 14.54 4.65 -8.70
N GLN A 164 15.22 5.48 -9.51
CA GLN A 164 16.56 5.19 -10.03
C GLN A 164 17.69 5.48 -9.04
N THR A 165 17.37 5.82 -7.79
CA THR A 165 18.36 6.03 -6.73
C THR A 165 19.23 4.78 -6.58
N GLN A 166 20.55 4.96 -6.63
CA GLN A 166 21.51 3.87 -6.44
C GLN A 166 21.56 3.44 -4.98
N LEU A 167 21.47 2.15 -4.74
CA LEU A 167 21.60 1.49 -3.45
C LEU A 167 22.75 0.50 -3.45
N TYR A 168 23.43 0.42 -2.32
CA TYR A 168 24.39 -0.63 -2.04
C TYR A 168 23.67 -1.80 -1.35
N PHE A 169 23.73 -2.98 -1.95
CA PHE A 169 23.19 -4.21 -1.38
C PHE A 169 24.30 -4.98 -0.66
N ILE A 170 24.03 -5.34 0.59
CA ILE A 170 25.00 -5.96 1.50
C ILE A 170 25.42 -7.34 0.97
N HIS A 171 24.45 -8.16 0.52
CA HIS A 171 24.77 -9.45 -0.06
C HIS A 171 25.55 -9.27 -1.37
N GLN A 172 26.77 -9.83 -1.40
CA GLN A 172 27.73 -9.75 -2.52
C GLN A 172 28.25 -8.34 -2.85
N GLY A 173 27.93 -7.32 -2.04
CA GLY A 173 28.51 -5.98 -2.15
C GLY A 173 28.30 -5.30 -3.50
N ARG A 174 27.07 -5.32 -4.01
CA ARG A 174 26.74 -4.80 -5.35
C ARG A 174 25.87 -3.56 -5.29
N TYR A 175 25.98 -2.71 -6.30
CA TYR A 175 25.06 -1.60 -6.50
C TYR A 175 23.88 -2.00 -7.38
N GLY A 176 22.74 -1.36 -7.17
CA GLY A 176 21.57 -1.47 -8.02
C GLY A 176 20.61 -0.29 -7.79
N ILE A 177 19.53 -0.23 -8.58
CA ILE A 177 18.48 0.78 -8.39
C ILE A 177 17.51 0.36 -7.28
N ARG A 178 16.93 1.36 -6.60
CA ARG A 178 16.01 1.17 -5.47
C ARG A 178 14.69 0.51 -5.88
N SER A 179 14.09 0.96 -6.97
CA SER A 179 12.87 0.36 -7.50
C SER A 179 12.83 0.46 -9.01
N THR A 180 12.46 -0.64 -9.66
CA THR A 180 12.08 -0.65 -11.08
C THR A 180 10.58 -0.42 -11.20
N GLU A 181 10.15 0.17 -12.30
CA GLU A 181 8.72 0.21 -12.64
C GLU A 181 8.08 -1.19 -12.50
N SER A 182 6.87 -1.23 -11.94
CA SER A 182 6.06 -2.45 -11.84
C SER A 182 6.65 -3.59 -10.98
N ALA A 183 7.53 -3.25 -10.03
CA ALA A 183 7.94 -4.11 -8.94
C ALA A 183 7.26 -3.65 -7.64
N VAL A 184 6.52 -4.56 -7.01
CA VAL A 184 5.93 -4.28 -5.70
C VAL A 184 7.05 -4.07 -4.68
N PRO A 185 7.03 -2.97 -3.88
CA PRO A 185 8.03 -2.73 -2.87
C PRO A 185 7.97 -3.81 -1.79
N HIS A 186 9.13 -4.14 -1.22
CA HIS A 186 9.23 -4.97 -0.03
C HIS A 186 8.64 -4.26 1.17
N ASP A 187 9.01 -3.00 1.38
CA ASP A 187 8.61 -2.20 2.53
C ASP A 187 8.47 -0.72 2.15
N PHE A 188 7.82 0.04 3.03
CA PHE A 188 7.54 1.46 2.84
C PHE A 188 8.63 2.34 3.47
N GLY A 189 9.80 1.79 3.83
CA GLY A 189 10.93 2.54 4.36
C GLY A 189 11.26 2.20 5.82
N ASP A 190 12.23 2.93 6.36
CA ASP A 190 12.79 2.74 7.71
C ASP A 190 12.52 3.99 8.58
N PRO A 191 12.20 3.84 9.88
CA PRO A 191 11.99 4.97 10.80
C PRO A 191 13.18 5.91 11.00
N GLU A 192 14.42 5.45 10.80
CA GLU A 192 15.63 6.29 10.80
C GLU A 192 15.92 6.91 9.43
N GLY A 193 15.24 6.43 8.39
CA GLY A 193 15.20 7.03 7.07
C GLY A 193 13.98 7.94 6.92
N GLU A 194 13.43 7.97 5.71
CA GLU A 194 12.27 8.80 5.39
C GLU A 194 11.15 7.92 4.83
N PRO A 195 10.26 7.42 5.72
CA PRO A 195 9.17 6.52 5.35
C PRO A 195 8.31 7.09 4.21
N TRP A 196 7.77 6.18 3.40
CA TRP A 196 7.11 6.39 2.10
C TRP A 196 8.02 7.01 1.04
N ARG A 197 8.80 8.05 1.36
CA ARG A 197 9.74 8.70 0.43
C ARG A 197 10.87 7.78 -0.01
N ASP A 198 11.39 6.95 0.87
CA ASP A 198 12.50 6.03 0.64
C ASP A 198 12.10 4.57 0.90
N ALA A 199 11.04 4.11 0.23
CA ALA A 199 10.61 2.71 0.19
C ALA A 199 11.74 1.74 -0.24
N ASN A 200 11.57 0.44 0.04
CA ASN A 200 12.62 -0.57 -0.05
C ASN A 200 13.85 -0.21 0.80
N ALA A 201 13.65 -0.02 2.11
CA ALA A 201 14.74 0.11 3.07
C ALA A 201 15.52 -1.19 3.25
N TYR A 202 14.92 -2.34 2.95
CA TYR A 202 15.63 -3.61 2.91
C TYR A 202 16.75 -3.61 1.86
N VAL A 203 18.00 -3.63 2.33
CA VAL A 203 19.21 -3.61 1.48
C VAL A 203 20.04 -4.89 1.56
N MET A 204 19.57 -5.94 2.22
CA MET A 204 20.32 -7.20 2.26
C MET A 204 20.37 -7.84 0.86
N TYR A 205 19.23 -7.89 0.14
CA TYR A 205 19.14 -8.35 -1.25
C TYR A 205 18.25 -7.41 -2.08
N PRO A 206 18.47 -7.31 -3.40
CA PRO A 206 17.48 -6.71 -4.29
C PRO A 206 16.17 -7.50 -4.27
N THR A 207 15.07 -6.81 -3.99
CA THR A 207 13.74 -7.41 -3.82
C THR A 207 12.93 -7.43 -5.10
N LYS A 208 13.34 -6.65 -6.11
CA LYS A 208 12.63 -6.54 -7.41
C LYS A 208 12.37 -7.88 -8.09
N ASP A 209 13.20 -8.91 -7.85
CA ASP A 209 13.10 -10.23 -8.48
C ASP A 209 12.48 -11.30 -7.56
N TRP A 210 12.05 -10.93 -6.35
CA TRP A 210 11.36 -11.83 -5.46
C TRP A 210 10.05 -12.32 -6.10
N LYS A 211 9.77 -13.62 -5.89
CA LYS A 211 8.72 -14.34 -6.62
C LYS A 211 7.36 -14.28 -5.92
N ASP A 212 7.29 -13.77 -4.70
CA ASP A 212 6.11 -13.78 -3.85
C ASP A 212 5.47 -12.40 -3.66
N LEU A 213 6.22 -11.29 -3.70
CA LEU A 213 5.68 -9.93 -3.54
C LEU A 213 4.54 -9.61 -4.53
N ASN A 214 4.76 -9.78 -5.84
CA ASN A 214 3.73 -9.52 -6.85
C ASN A 214 2.48 -10.41 -6.64
N PRO A 215 2.58 -11.75 -6.51
CA PRO A 215 1.41 -12.58 -6.19
C PRO A 215 0.71 -12.21 -4.88
N LYS A 216 1.45 -11.91 -3.80
CA LYS A 216 0.87 -11.50 -2.51
C LYS A 216 0.11 -10.19 -2.63
N PHE A 217 0.63 -9.20 -3.36
CA PHE A 217 -0.09 -7.96 -3.66
C PHE A 217 -1.41 -8.24 -4.40
N VAL A 218 -1.37 -9.02 -5.49
CA VAL A 218 -2.57 -9.34 -6.29
C VAL A 218 -3.62 -10.09 -5.45
N LEU A 219 -3.18 -11.06 -4.64
CA LEU A 219 -4.08 -11.82 -3.77
C LEU A 219 -4.71 -10.94 -2.69
N GLN A 220 -3.97 -9.99 -2.12
CA GLN A 220 -4.52 -9.02 -1.16
C GLN A 220 -5.55 -8.11 -1.82
N VAL A 221 -5.26 -7.55 -3.01
CA VAL A 221 -6.23 -6.73 -3.76
C VAL A 221 -7.53 -7.50 -3.99
N TRP A 222 -7.43 -8.74 -4.48
CA TRP A 222 -8.62 -9.55 -4.73
C TRP A 222 -9.38 -9.88 -3.45
N ARG A 223 -8.68 -10.27 -2.37
CA ARG A 223 -9.29 -10.57 -1.07
C ARG A 223 -10.02 -9.35 -0.52
N ASP A 224 -9.37 -8.20 -0.53
CA ASP A 224 -9.89 -6.97 0.07
C ASP A 224 -11.11 -6.48 -0.69
N TRP A 225 -11.09 -6.51 -2.03
CA TRP A 225 -12.29 -6.27 -2.84
C TRP A 225 -13.40 -7.29 -2.54
N LYS A 226 -13.08 -8.59 -2.47
CA LYS A 226 -14.10 -9.62 -2.20
C LYS A 226 -14.76 -9.47 -0.84
N LEU A 227 -14.04 -9.00 0.17
CA LEU A 227 -14.60 -8.82 1.51
C LEU A 227 -15.37 -7.50 1.65
N THR A 228 -14.91 -6.44 1.00
CA THR A 228 -15.50 -5.09 1.12
C THR A 228 -16.58 -4.80 0.08
N GLN A 229 -16.54 -5.51 -1.06
CA GLN A 229 -17.34 -5.25 -2.25
C GLN A 229 -17.15 -3.80 -2.78
N ASP A 230 -16.02 -3.18 -2.48
CA ASP A 230 -15.69 -1.82 -2.93
C ASP A 230 -15.23 -1.85 -4.40
N ASN A 231 -16.16 -1.59 -5.30
CA ASN A 231 -15.86 -1.60 -6.73
C ASN A 231 -14.94 -0.45 -7.14
N ASP A 232 -15.05 0.73 -6.52
CA ASP A 232 -14.20 1.88 -6.86
C ASP A 232 -12.74 1.61 -6.50
N TYR A 233 -12.50 0.95 -5.36
CA TYR A 233 -11.20 0.39 -5.00
C TYR A 233 -10.64 -0.54 -6.07
N LEU A 234 -11.44 -1.54 -6.48
CA LEU A 234 -11.01 -2.49 -7.51
C LEU A 234 -10.72 -1.79 -8.84
N LEU A 235 -11.56 -0.84 -9.23
CA LEU A 235 -11.40 -0.03 -10.43
C LEU A 235 -10.06 0.71 -10.44
N TYR A 236 -9.63 1.29 -9.32
CA TYR A 236 -8.29 1.87 -9.24
C TYR A 236 -7.17 0.81 -9.32
N MET A 237 -7.33 -0.33 -8.65
CA MET A 237 -6.30 -1.37 -8.56
C MET A 237 -6.11 -2.22 -9.83
N LEU A 238 -7.16 -2.42 -10.62
CA LEU A 238 -7.16 -3.32 -11.79
C LEU A 238 -6.03 -3.09 -12.80
N PRO A 239 -5.79 -1.86 -13.30
CA PRO A 239 -4.69 -1.64 -14.25
C PRO A 239 -3.33 -2.00 -13.66
N ILE A 240 -3.12 -1.73 -12.37
CA ILE A 240 -1.89 -2.00 -11.62
C ILE A 240 -1.68 -3.51 -11.45
N VAL A 241 -2.72 -4.22 -10.98
CA VAL A 241 -2.73 -5.68 -10.83
C VAL A 241 -2.42 -6.39 -12.15
N ASN A 242 -2.98 -5.92 -13.26
CA ASN A 242 -2.77 -6.55 -14.57
C ASN A 242 -1.27 -6.56 -14.95
N VAL A 243 -0.58 -5.44 -14.76
CA VAL A 243 0.86 -5.33 -15.04
C VAL A 243 1.67 -6.25 -14.12
N HIS A 244 1.36 -6.28 -12.83
CA HIS A 244 2.08 -7.16 -11.89
C HIS A 244 1.81 -8.65 -12.14
N MET A 245 0.62 -9.02 -12.62
CA MET A 245 0.30 -10.39 -13.03
C MET A 245 1.12 -10.84 -14.24
N VAL A 246 1.26 -9.98 -15.25
CA VAL A 246 2.12 -10.25 -16.41
C VAL A 246 3.57 -10.41 -15.96
N ASN A 247 4.08 -9.51 -15.13
CA ASN A 247 5.45 -9.56 -14.61
C ASN A 247 5.71 -10.80 -13.75
N ALA A 248 4.76 -11.20 -12.90
CA ALA A 248 4.88 -12.42 -12.10
C ALA A 248 4.98 -13.66 -13.00
N LYS A 249 4.16 -13.73 -14.07
CA LYS A 249 4.16 -14.83 -15.03
C LYS A 249 5.51 -14.94 -15.75
N THR A 250 6.07 -13.82 -16.19
CA THR A 250 7.40 -13.76 -16.82
C THR A 250 8.50 -14.26 -15.86
N LYS A 251 8.49 -13.82 -14.59
CA LYS A 251 9.50 -14.26 -13.60
C LYS A 251 9.43 -15.75 -13.27
N ILE A 252 8.26 -16.37 -13.39
CA ILE A 252 8.09 -17.82 -13.19
C ILE A 252 8.61 -18.61 -14.39
N ILE A 253 8.38 -18.13 -15.62
CA ILE A 253 8.68 -18.86 -16.86
C ILE A 253 10.17 -18.79 -17.24
N TYR A 254 10.84 -17.66 -17.02
CA TYR A 254 12.21 -17.43 -17.53
C TYR A 254 13.34 -17.81 -16.57
N VAL A 255 13.04 -18.50 -15.46
CA VAL A 255 14.03 -18.93 -14.44
C VAL A 255 13.88 -20.42 -14.11
N SER A 256 13.36 -21.22 -15.05
CA SER A 256 13.33 -22.69 -14.99
C SER A 256 14.35 -23.29 -15.94
#